data_AF-A0A3D5QYL1-F1
#
_entry.id   AF-A0A3D5QYL1-F1
#
_cell.length_a   1.000
_cell.length_b   1.000
_cell.length_c   1.000
_cell.angle_alpha   90.00
_cell.angle_beta   90.00
_cell.angle_gamma   90.00
#
_symmetry.space_group_name_H-M   'P 1'
#
loop_
_entity.id
_entity.type
_entity.pdbx_description
1 polymer ?
#
loop_
_entity_poly.entity_id
_entity_poly.type
_entity_poly.pdbx_seq_one_letter_code
_entity_poly.pdbx_strand_id
1 'polypeptide(L)'
;MLIPDFTRYSLALLEGEMLIYESCGGGLRPLWDALEKFQGKSGLILHDKVIGLAAARLIVDSGVIAEIVTRVASLPAKKFLENNGVALRAFHVAANILTRDQSAVCPGEVIAL
;
A
#
# COMPACT_ATOMS: atom_id res chain seq x y z
N MET A 1 1.72 17.08 -8.69
CA MET A 1 1.33 16.09 -7.65
C MET A 1 0.03 15.44 -8.08
N LEU A 2 0.07 14.15 -8.41
CA LEU A 2 -1.12 13.40 -8.82
C LEU A 2 -1.94 13.03 -7.59
N ILE A 3 -3.17 13.52 -7.52
CA ILE A 3 -4.13 13.12 -6.49
C ILE A 3 -4.69 11.75 -6.89
N PRO A 4 -4.65 10.72 -6.02
CA PRO A 4 -5.18 9.41 -6.35
C PRO A 4 -6.70 9.45 -6.59
N ASP A 5 -7.15 8.78 -7.65
CA ASP A 5 -8.57 8.57 -7.94
C ASP A 5 -8.98 7.15 -7.53
N PHE A 6 -9.27 7.00 -6.25
CA PHE A 6 -9.74 5.74 -5.67
C PHE A 6 -11.18 5.36 -6.10
N THR A 7 -11.85 6.14 -6.94
CA THR A 7 -13.11 5.69 -7.58
C THR A 7 -12.83 4.81 -8.79
N ARG A 8 -11.66 4.98 -9.42
CA ARG A 8 -11.23 4.21 -10.60
C ARG A 8 -10.48 2.93 -10.26
N TYR A 9 -9.65 2.95 -9.22
CA TYR A 9 -8.84 1.79 -8.81
C TYR A 9 -8.82 1.61 -7.29
N SER A 10 -8.50 0.41 -6.82
CA SER A 10 -8.10 0.15 -5.43
C SER A 10 -6.59 0.25 -5.23
N LEU A 11 -5.83 -0.11 -6.27
CA LEU A 11 -4.37 -0.04 -6.31
C LEU A 11 -3.90 0.47 -7.68
N ALA A 12 -2.87 1.30 -7.71
CA ALA A 12 -2.19 1.73 -8.92
C ALA A 12 -0.69 1.93 -8.68
N LEU A 13 0.12 1.66 -9.71
CA LEU A 13 1.55 1.99 -9.73
C LEU A 13 1.83 3.07 -10.76
N LEU A 14 2.70 3.99 -10.38
CA LEU A 14 3.13 5.09 -11.22
C LEU A 14 4.65 5.14 -11.30
N GLU A 15 5.14 5.49 -12.49
CA GLU A 15 6.54 5.84 -12.74
C GLU A 15 6.59 7.33 -13.09
N GLY A 16 6.98 8.15 -12.10
CA GLY A 16 6.77 9.60 -12.17
C GLY A 16 5.28 9.93 -12.24
N GLU A 17 4.84 10.57 -13.33
CA GLU A 17 3.42 10.91 -13.55
C GLU A 17 2.66 9.88 -14.41
N MET A 18 3.35 8.84 -14.89
CA MET A 18 2.75 7.84 -15.77
C MET A 18 2.13 6.70 -14.97
N LEU A 19 0.84 6.45 -15.16
CA LEU A 19 0.16 5.26 -14.66
C LEU A 19 0.60 4.03 -15.48
N ILE A 20 1.25 3.07 -14.85
CA ILE A 20 1.78 1.86 -15.51
C ILE A 20 1.03 0.57 -15.14
N TYR A 21 0.24 0.61 -14.06
CA TYR A 21 -0.57 -0.50 -13.59
C TYR A 21 -1.73 0.00 -12.74
N GLU A 22 -2.88 -0.65 -12.86
CA GLU A 22 -4.03 -0.45 -11.98
C GLU A 22 -4.75 -1.77 -11.71
N SER A 23 -5.42 -1.85 -10.56
CA SER A 23 -6.27 -2.97 -10.17
C SER A 23 -7.44 -2.49 -9.32
N CYS A 24 -8.55 -3.22 -9.40
CA CYS A 24 -9.76 -3.01 -8.59
C CYS A 24 -10.00 -4.14 -7.57
N GLY A 25 -9.02 -5.04 -7.40
CA GLY A 25 -9.13 -6.17 -6.46
C GLY A 25 -9.02 -5.75 -4.99
N GLY A 26 -9.17 -6.72 -4.09
CA GLY A 26 -9.08 -6.51 -2.64
C GLY A 26 -8.03 -7.39 -1.96
N GLY A 27 -7.72 -7.04 -0.71
CA GLY A 27 -6.69 -7.74 0.07
C GLY A 27 -5.28 -7.46 -0.47
N LEU A 28 -4.36 -8.40 -0.23
CA LEU A 28 -2.96 -8.27 -0.64
C LEU A 28 -2.68 -8.74 -2.07
N ARG A 29 -3.63 -9.46 -2.70
CA ARG A 29 -3.40 -10.07 -4.02
C ARG A 29 -3.04 -9.05 -5.11
N PRO A 30 -3.75 -7.91 -5.26
CA PRO A 30 -3.38 -6.89 -6.24
C PRO A 30 -1.98 -6.33 -6.04
N LEU A 31 -1.56 -6.16 -4.78
CA LEU A 31 -0.22 -5.68 -4.45
C LEU A 31 0.82 -6.73 -4.83
N TRP A 32 0.61 -7.98 -4.45
CA TRP A 32 1.51 -9.09 -4.80
C TRP A 32 1.72 -9.18 -6.31
N ASP A 33 0.64 -9.25 -7.08
CA ASP A 33 0.69 -9.37 -8.54
C ASP A 33 1.44 -8.18 -9.17
N ALA A 34 1.27 -6.97 -8.61
CA ALA A 34 1.98 -5.78 -9.07
C ALA A 34 3.49 -5.86 -8.75
N LEU A 35 3.85 -6.20 -7.51
CA LEU A 35 5.25 -6.29 -7.09
C LEU A 35 6.01 -7.38 -7.86
N GLU A 36 5.37 -8.53 -8.11
CA GLU A 36 5.94 -9.60 -8.93
C GLU A 36 6.15 -9.14 -10.38
N LYS A 37 5.15 -8.49 -10.98
CA LYS A 37 5.22 -8.00 -12.36
C LYS A 37 6.33 -6.96 -12.59
N PHE A 38 6.62 -6.12 -11.59
CA PHE A 38 7.62 -5.07 -11.68
C PHE A 38 8.88 -5.36 -10.87
N GLN A 39 9.16 -6.64 -10.59
CA GLN A 39 10.38 -7.05 -9.93
C GLN A 39 11.61 -6.52 -10.67
N GLY A 40 12.55 -5.95 -9.92
CA GLY A 40 13.77 -5.33 -10.46
C GLY A 40 13.63 -3.87 -10.87
N LYS A 41 12.41 -3.31 -10.89
CA LYS A 41 12.22 -1.85 -10.88
C LYS A 41 12.44 -1.28 -9.47
N SER A 42 12.67 0.02 -9.41
CA SER A 42 12.74 0.79 -8.16
C SER A 42 12.23 2.21 -8.39
N GLY A 43 11.90 2.92 -7.31
CA GLY A 43 11.48 4.32 -7.40
C GLY A 43 10.01 4.52 -7.78
N LEU A 44 9.19 3.46 -7.79
CA LEU A 44 7.79 3.58 -8.17
C LEU A 44 6.96 4.23 -7.05
N ILE A 45 5.86 4.87 -7.46
CA ILE A 45 4.86 5.43 -6.56
C ILE A 45 3.65 4.49 -6.51
N LEU A 46 3.29 4.05 -5.31
CA LEU A 46 2.10 3.24 -5.06
C LEU A 46 0.94 4.11 -4.63
N HIS A 47 -0.18 4.03 -5.32
CA HIS A 47 -1.47 4.44 -4.81
C HIS A 47 -2.25 3.22 -4.32
N ASP A 48 -2.68 3.21 -3.06
CA ASP A 48 -3.52 2.14 -2.52
C ASP A 48 -4.56 2.72 -1.56
N LYS A 49 -5.79 2.20 -1.57
CA LYS A 49 -6.84 2.62 -0.65
C LYS A 49 -6.47 2.36 0.82
N VAL A 50 -5.83 1.23 1.12
CA VAL A 50 -5.59 0.79 2.52
C VAL A 50 -4.23 0.15 2.65
N ILE A 51 -3.37 0.72 3.48
CA ILE A 51 -2.04 0.18 3.78
C ILE A 51 -2.00 -0.36 5.22
N GLY A 52 -2.02 -1.70 5.31
CA GLY A 52 -1.74 -2.43 6.55
C GLY A 52 -0.29 -2.89 6.66
N LEU A 53 0.09 -3.43 7.82
CA LEU A 53 1.46 -3.85 8.11
C LEU A 53 1.92 -5.00 7.20
N ALA A 54 1.02 -5.93 6.86
CA ALA A 54 1.35 -6.99 5.90
C ALA A 54 1.70 -6.42 4.51
N ALA A 55 0.94 -5.43 4.03
CA ALA A 55 1.24 -4.75 2.77
C ALA A 55 2.56 -3.99 2.86
N ALA A 56 2.81 -3.29 3.98
CA ALA A 56 4.04 -2.56 4.22
C ALA A 56 5.30 -3.46 4.17
N ARG A 57 5.23 -4.67 4.73
CA ARG A 57 6.32 -5.66 4.66
C ARG A 57 6.60 -6.08 3.23
N LEU A 58 5.57 -6.47 2.47
CA LEU A 58 5.72 -6.81 1.06
C LEU A 58 6.36 -5.66 0.25
N ILE A 59 5.94 -4.43 0.52
CA ILE A 59 6.47 -3.24 -0.14
C ILE A 59 7.97 -3.10 0.14
N VAL A 60 8.39 -3.13 1.40
CA VAL A 60 9.81 -3.00 1.77
C VAL A 60 10.64 -4.16 1.20
N ASP A 61 10.16 -5.39 1.36
CA ASP A 61 10.86 -6.59 0.90
C ASP A 61 11.05 -6.61 -0.63
N SER A 62 10.12 -6.01 -1.38
CA SER A 62 10.21 -5.93 -2.84
C SER A 62 11.30 -4.97 -3.35
N GLY A 63 11.61 -3.90 -2.60
CA GLY A 63 12.46 -2.80 -3.05
C GLY A 63 11.91 -1.97 -4.23
N VAL A 64 10.67 -2.21 -4.66
CA VAL A 64 10.10 -1.59 -5.88
C VAL A 64 9.56 -0.18 -5.62
N ILE A 65 8.95 0.04 -4.46
CA ILE A 65 8.19 1.24 -4.13
C ILE A 65 9.04 2.20 -3.29
N ALA A 66 9.16 3.45 -3.74
CA ALA A 66 9.81 4.51 -2.97
C ALA A 66 8.81 5.39 -2.21
N GLU A 67 7.60 5.52 -2.73
CA GLU A 67 6.57 6.39 -2.17
C GLU A 67 5.18 5.77 -2.25
N ILE A 68 4.39 6.01 -1.21
CA ILE A 68 3.03 5.52 -1.09
C ILE A 68 2.10 6.71 -0.84
N VAL A 69 1.00 6.78 -1.60
CA VAL A 69 -0.13 7.66 -1.32
C VAL A 69 -1.34 6.80 -1.01
N THR A 70 -1.90 6.96 0.18
CA THR A 70 -3.01 6.12 0.65
C THR A 70 -4.11 6.90 1.34
N ARG A 71 -5.33 6.37 1.26
CA ARG A 71 -6.46 6.93 2.01
C ARG A 71 -6.34 6.59 3.50
N VAL A 72 -6.02 5.33 3.85
CA VAL A 72 -5.90 4.88 5.23
C VAL A 72 -4.64 4.04 5.40
N ALA A 73 -3.83 4.36 6.41
CA ALA A 73 -2.74 3.49 6.87
C ALA A 73 -2.97 3.05 8.32
N SER A 74 -2.48 1.87 8.70
CA SER A 74 -2.37 1.54 10.12
C SER A 74 -1.13 2.21 10.74
N LEU A 75 -1.19 2.47 12.05
CA LEU A 75 -0.07 3.02 12.80
C LEU A 75 1.18 2.10 12.75
N PRO A 76 1.06 0.77 12.88
CA PRO A 76 2.19 -0.14 12.68
C PRO A 76 2.80 -0.03 11.27
N ALA A 77 1.96 0.01 10.23
CA ALA A 77 2.44 0.15 8.86
C ALA A 77 3.20 1.47 8.65
N LYS A 78 2.65 2.59 9.13
CA LYS A 78 3.29 3.91 9.05
C LYS A 78 4.69 3.88 9.67
N LYS A 79 4.80 3.40 10.92
CA LYS A 79 6.10 3.31 11.62
C LYS A 79 7.08 2.43 10.87
N PHE A 80 6.63 1.27 10.39
CA PHE A 80 7.48 0.33 9.66
C PHE A 80 8.02 0.94 8.36
N LEU A 81 7.16 1.58 7.56
CA LEU A 81 7.55 2.22 6.30
C LEU A 81 8.53 3.38 6.52
N GLU A 82 8.24 4.26 7.48
CA GLU A 82 9.11 5.41 7.82
C GLU A 82 10.50 4.93 8.25
N ASN A 83 10.58 3.89 9.09
CA ASN A 83 11.84 3.31 9.55
C ASN A 83 12.65 2.64 8.42
N ASN A 84 11.99 2.22 7.33
CA ASN A 84 12.63 1.60 6.17
C ASN A 84 12.81 2.59 5.00
N GLY A 85 12.61 3.88 5.21
CA GLY A 85 12.86 4.91 4.21
C GLY A 85 11.84 4.97 3.07
N VAL A 86 10.67 4.34 3.23
CA VAL A 86 9.57 4.44 2.25
C VAL A 86 8.67 5.61 2.64
N ALA A 87 8.56 6.60 1.76
CA ALA A 87 7.73 7.77 2.01
C ALA A 87 6.24 7.40 2.03
N LEU A 88 5.50 7.84 3.04
CA LEU A 88 4.07 7.58 3.17
C LEU A 88 3.28 8.88 3.32
N ARG A 89 2.35 9.10 2.39
CA ARG A 89 1.30 10.12 2.49
C ARG A 89 -0.05 9.44 2.74
N ALA A 90 -0.49 9.42 3.99
CA ALA A 90 -1.77 8.86 4.39
C ALA A 90 -2.78 9.96 4.73
N PHE A 91 -4.00 9.88 4.20
CA PHE A 91 -5.06 10.86 4.55
C PHE A 91 -5.63 10.61 5.95
N HIS A 92 -5.60 9.36 6.39
CA HIS A 92 -5.98 8.95 7.74
C HIS A 92 -5.03 7.86 8.26
N VAL A 93 -4.75 7.89 9.56
CA VAL A 93 -3.96 6.87 10.26
C VAL A 93 -4.82 6.27 11.36
N ALA A 94 -5.10 4.97 11.25
CA ALA A 94 -5.86 4.21 12.24
C ALA A 94 -4.93 3.40 13.15
N ALA A 95 -5.42 2.98 14.32
CA ALA A 95 -4.64 2.12 15.21
C ALA A 95 -4.24 0.80 14.53
N ASN A 96 -5.20 0.12 13.88
CA ASN A 96 -5.01 -1.10 13.10
C ASN A 96 -5.98 -1.12 11.91
N ILE A 97 -5.68 -1.90 10.87
CA ILE A 97 -6.66 -2.18 9.81
C ILE A 97 -7.68 -3.18 10.32
N LEU A 98 -8.97 -2.88 10.15
CA LEU A 98 -10.07 -3.75 10.52
C LEU A 98 -10.55 -4.61 9.35
N THR A 99 -11.33 -5.65 9.65
CA THR A 99 -12.12 -6.39 8.68
C THR A 99 -13.13 -5.48 7.98
N ARG A 100 -13.66 -5.92 6.82
CA ARG A 100 -14.58 -5.11 6.01
C ARG A 100 -15.87 -4.72 6.74
N ASP A 101 -16.35 -5.59 7.62
CA ASP A 101 -17.49 -5.39 8.51
C ASP A 101 -17.13 -4.62 9.80
N GLN A 102 -15.86 -4.25 9.98
CA GLN A 102 -15.33 -3.51 11.13
C GLN A 102 -15.47 -4.24 12.47
N SER A 103 -15.73 -5.55 12.46
CA SER A 103 -15.96 -6.34 13.68
C SER A 103 -14.67 -6.79 14.38
N ALA A 104 -13.55 -6.89 13.65
CA ALA A 104 -12.28 -7.37 14.17
C ALA A 104 -11.08 -6.73 13.47
N VAL A 105 -9.87 -6.94 14.00
CA VAL A 105 -8.62 -6.59 13.31
C VAL A 105 -8.44 -7.52 12.10
N CYS A 106 -8.01 -6.96 10.97
CA CYS A 106 -7.75 -7.71 9.74
C CYS A 106 -6.74 -8.84 10.01
N PRO A 107 -7.00 -10.10 9.58
CA PRO A 107 -6.09 -11.21 9.83
C PRO A 107 -4.66 -10.96 9.33
N GLY A 108 -4.51 -10.33 8.16
CA GLY A 108 -3.19 -9.98 7.63
C GLY A 108 -2.43 -9.00 8.51
N GLU A 109 -3.14 -8.04 9.13
CA GLU A 109 -2.54 -7.11 10.09
C GLU A 109 -2.02 -7.88 11.31
N VAL A 110 -2.83 -8.77 11.88
CA VAL A 110 -2.48 -9.58 13.06
C VAL A 110 -1.27 -10.47 12.80
N ILE A 111 -1.22 -11.14 11.65
CA ILE A 111 -0.10 -12.02 11.28
C ILE A 111 1.22 -11.24 11.15
N ALA A 112 1.15 -9.95 10.81
CA ALA A 112 2.32 -9.13 10.52
C ALA A 112 2.85 -8.32 11.72
N LEU A 113 2.07 -8.19 12.80
CA LEU A 113 2.42 -7.52 14.06
C LEU A 113 3.55 -8.26 14.79
#